data_AF-A0AAV1SF48-F1
#
_entry.id   AF-A0AAV1SF48-F1
#
_cell.length_a   1.000
_cell.length_b   1.000
_cell.length_c   1.000
_cell.angle_alpha   90.00
_cell.angle_beta   90.00
_cell.angle_gamma   90.00
#
_symmetry.space_group_name_H-M   'P 1'
#
loop_
_entity.id
_entity.type
_entity.pdbx_description
1 polymer ?
#
loop_
_entity_poly.entity_id
_entity_poly.type
_entity_poly.pdbx_seq_one_letter_code
_entity_poly.pdbx_strand_id
1 'polypeptide(L)' 'MNLGFTEGYLVKVFIGGLKGDLGWRVKRFKPVDLGEAFEQAKLNEALRKPTPNLNKLPNIHHSQSHRPS' A
#
# COMPACT_ATOMS: atom_id res chain seq x y z
N MET A 1 -13.51 -35.16 8.86
CA MET A 1 -13.12 -34.09 9.80
C MET A 1 -13.37 -32.76 9.08
N ASN A 2 -14.43 -32.04 9.43
CA ASN A 2 -14.74 -30.75 8.80
C ASN A 2 -13.88 -29.71 9.52
N LEU A 3 -12.82 -29.22 8.88
CA LEU A 3 -12.03 -28.10 9.38
C LEU A 3 -12.90 -26.85 9.23
N GLY A 4 -13.88 -26.68 10.12
CA GLY A 4 -14.75 -25.52 10.19
C GLY A 4 -13.94 -24.30 10.60
N PHE A 5 -13.21 -23.72 9.66
CA PHE A 5 -12.46 -22.49 9.89
C PHE A 5 -13.46 -21.38 10.15
N THR A 6 -13.37 -20.77 11.33
CA THR A 6 -14.17 -19.60 11.66
C THR A 6 -13.74 -18.42 10.79
N GLU A 7 -14.66 -17.52 10.46
CA GLU A 7 -14.39 -16.28 9.72
C GLU A 7 -13.18 -15.52 10.32
N GLY A 8 -13.14 -15.41 11.65
CA GLY A 8 -12.04 -14.77 12.36
C GLY A 8 -10.68 -15.48 12.22
N TYR A 9 -10.66 -16.80 12.01
CA TYR A 9 -9.42 -17.51 11.67
C TYR A 9 -8.96 -17.15 10.26
N LEU A 10 -9.88 -17.14 9.29
CA LEU A 10 -9.57 -16.79 7.91
C LEU A 10 -9.06 -15.36 7.77
N VAL A 11 -9.68 -14.40 8.47
CA VAL A 11 -9.21 -13.01 8.53
C VAL A 11 -7.79 -12.91 9.09
N LYS A 12 -7.47 -13.64 10.18
CA LYS A 12 -6.12 -13.64 10.76
C LYS A 12 -5.09 -14.23 9.82
N VAL A 13 -5.41 -15.34 9.16
CA VAL A 13 -4.53 -15.99 8.17
C VAL A 13 -4.29 -15.07 6.97
N PHE A 14 -5.36 -14.47 6.44
CA PHE A 14 -5.28 -13.52 5.34
C PHE A 14 -4.35 -12.34 5.67
N ILE A 15 -4.61 -11.66 6.80
CA ILE A 15 -3.80 -10.52 7.24
C ILE A 15 -2.34 -10.94 7.48
N GLY A 16 -2.11 -12.13 8.05
CA GLY A 16 -0.78 -12.68 8.28
C GLY A 16 -0.01 -13.00 7.00
N GLY A 17 -0.70 -13.26 5.89
CA GLY A 17 -0.10 -13.51 4.58
C GLY A 17 0.26 -12.24 3.79
N LEU A 18 -0.16 -11.04 4.23
CA LEU A 18 0.10 -9.79 3.53
C LEU A 18 1.58 -9.35 3.70
N LYS A 19 2.20 -8.91 2.60
CA LYS A 19 3.62 -8.55 2.57
C LYS A 19 3.90 -7.20 3.26
N GLY A 20 4.97 -7.16 4.05
CA GLY A 20 5.52 -5.92 4.61
C GLY A 20 4.55 -5.21 5.57
N ASP A 21 4.48 -3.89 5.47
CA ASP A 21 3.62 -3.03 6.30
C ASP A 21 2.13 -3.14 5.96
N LEU A 22 1.78 -3.81 4.84
CA LEU A 22 0.39 -3.93 4.39
C LEU A 22 -0.48 -4.67 5.41
N GLY A 23 0.00 -5.79 5.97
CA GLY A 23 -0.73 -6.54 6.99
C GLY A 23 -1.02 -5.72 8.24
N TRP A 24 -0.03 -4.92 8.68
CA TRP A 24 -0.22 -3.99 9.80
C TRP A 24 -1.23 -2.89 9.50
N ARG A 25 -1.22 -2.36 8.28
CA ARG A 25 -2.18 -1.33 7.84
C ARG A 25 -3.59 -1.89 7.82
N VAL A 26 -3.81 -3.04 7.21
CA VAL A 26 -5.11 -3.71 7.17
C VAL A 26 -5.61 -4.08 8.57
N LYS A 27 -4.73 -4.60 9.44
CA LYS A 27 -5.08 -4.95 10.83
C LYS A 27 -5.64 -3.78 11.64
N ARG A 28 -5.20 -2.53 11.37
CA ARG A 28 -5.69 -1.34 12.08
C ARG A 28 -7.17 -1.05 11.83
N PHE A 29 -7.71 -1.48 10.71
CA PHE A 29 -9.13 -1.31 10.38
C PHE A 29 -10.03 -2.34 11.09
N LYS A 30 -9.46 -3.35 11.76
CA LYS A 30 -10.18 -4.40 12.48
C LYS A 30 -11.30 -5.05 11.63
N PRO A 31 -10.97 -5.59 10.44
CA PRO A 31 -11.98 -6.16 9.56
C PRO A 31 -12.73 -7.31 10.26
N VAL A 32 -14.05 -7.33 10.10
CA VAL A 32 -14.92 -8.34 10.74
C VAL A 32 -15.04 -9.61 9.90
N ASP A 33 -14.81 -9.51 8.59
CA ASP A 33 -14.86 -10.61 7.64
C ASP A 33 -13.71 -10.54 6.61
N LEU A 34 -13.58 -11.61 5.82
CA LEU A 34 -12.54 -11.71 4.79
C LEU A 34 -12.68 -10.67 3.69
N GLY A 35 -13.91 -10.33 3.31
CA GLY A 35 -14.19 -9.38 2.25
C GLY A 35 -13.71 -7.98 2.63
N GLU A 36 -13.99 -7.55 3.86
CA GLU A 36 -13.50 -6.28 4.39
C GLU A 36 -11.97 -6.26 4.47
N ALA A 37 -11.35 -7.35 4.95
CA ALA A 37 -9.90 -7.46 4.99
C ALA A 37 -9.28 -7.33 3.58
N PHE A 38 -9.91 -7.94 2.58
CA PHE A 38 -9.46 -7.91 1.19
C PHE A 38 -9.60 -6.51 0.54
N GLU A 39 -10.75 -5.85 0.71
CA GLU A 39 -10.95 -4.49 0.17
C GLU A 39 -10.00 -3.47 0.82
N GLN A 40 -9.77 -3.60 2.13
CA GLN A 40 -8.77 -2.77 2.82
C GLN A 40 -7.35 -3.02 2.30
N ALA A 41 -6.99 -4.26 1.98
CA ALA A 41 -5.70 -4.58 1.39
C ALA A 41 -5.55 -3.92 0.01
N LYS A 42 -6.56 -4.04 -0.87
CA LYS A 42 -6.57 -3.40 -2.19
C LYS A 42 -6.44 -1.89 -2.11
N LEU A 43 -7.19 -1.24 -1.23
CA LEU A 43 -7.11 0.21 -1.03
C LEU A 43 -5.71 0.63 -0.57
N ASN A 44 -5.12 -0.08 0.40
CA ASN A 44 -3.78 0.25 0.89
C ASN A 44 -2.66 -0.01 -0.13
N GLU A 45 -2.82 -1.02 -1.01
CA GLU A 45 -1.92 -1.23 -2.15
C GLU A 45 -2.06 -0.12 -3.20
N ALA A 46 -3.29 0.27 -3.56
CA ALA A 46 -3.53 1.37 -4.50
C ALA A 46 -2.99 2.71 -3.97
N LEU A 47 -3.04 2.91 -2.65
CA LEU A 47 -2.50 4.10 -1.98
C LEU A 47 -0.96 4.08 -1.82
N ARG A 48 -0.31 2.91 -1.92
CA ARG A 48 1.14 2.83 -2.12
C ARG A 48 1.46 3.27 -3.55
N LYS A 49 1.30 4.57 -3.83
CA LYS A 49 1.90 5.17 -5.01
C LYS A 49 3.40 4.82 -4.97
N PRO A 50 4.01 4.36 -6.07
CA PRO A 50 5.46 4.31 -6.13
C PRO A 50 5.95 5.72 -5.83
N THR A 51 6.77 5.87 -4.79
CA THR A 51 7.47 7.13 -4.55
C THR A 51 8.10 7.50 -5.88
N PRO A 52 7.72 8.63 -6.53
CA PRO A 52 8.43 9.06 -7.71
C PRO A 52 9.88 9.19 -7.25
N ASN A 53 10.77 8.45 -7.91
CA ASN A 53 12.19 8.50 -7.59
C ASN A 53 12.60 9.96 -7.84
N LEU A 54 12.77 10.77 -6.78
CA LEU A 54 13.07 12.21 -6.90
C LEU A 54 14.35 12.45 -7.72
N ASN A 55 15.21 11.43 -7.85
CA ASN A 55 16.43 11.45 -8.65
C ASN A 55 16.17 11.38 -10.18
N LYS A 56 14.91 11.28 -10.63
CA LYS A 56 14.52 11.33 -12.05
C LYS A 56 13.71 12.58 -12.41
N LEU A 57 13.68 13.61 -11.56
CA LEU A 57 13.22 14.92 -12.00
C LEU A 57 14.26 15.46 -12.98
N PRO A 58 13.89 15.83 -14.22
CA PRO A 58 14.82 16.50 -15.12
C PRO A 58 15.31 17.76 -14.41
N ASN A 59 16.63 17.87 -14.26
CA ASN A 59 17.28 19.05 -13.72
C ASN A 59 16.92 20.21 -14.65
N ILE A 60 15.92 21.02 -14.29
CA ILE A 60 15.54 22.21 -15.03
C ILE A 60 16.67 23.21 -14.79
N HIS A 61 17.74 23.10 -15.57
CA HIS A 61 18.75 24.14 -15.66
C HIS A 61 18.02 25.41 -16.10
N HIS A 62 17.85 26.34 -15.17
CA HIS A 62 17.58 27.74 -15.46
C HIS A 62 18.64 28.19 -16.47
N SER A 63 18.26 28.30 -17.74
CA SER A 63 19.09 28.95 -18.74
C SER A 63 19.26 30.42 -18.32
N GLN A 64 20.43 30.73 -17.79
CA GLN A 64 20.85 32.10 -17.52
C GLN A 64 20.80 32.89 -18.84
N SER A 65 19.87 33.82 -18.93
CA SER A 65 19.82 34.83 -19.98
C SER A 65 20.97 35.81 -19.76
N HIS A 66 22.14 35.51 -20.34
CA HIS A 66 23.19 36.51 -20.50
C HIS A 66 22.72 37.56 -21.52
N ARG A 67 22.33 38.73 -21.01
CA ARG A 67 22.15 39.94 -21.81
C ARG A 67 23.50 40.66 -21.88
N PRO A 68 24.14 40.79 -23.06
CA PRO A 68 25.30 41.65 -23.19
C PRO A 68 24.83 43.11 -23.28
N SER A 69 25.54 43.99 -22.57
CA SER A 69 25.57 45.43 -22.78
C SER A 69 27.01 45.86 -22.90
#